data_AF-A0A4R1MZ47-F1
#
_entry.id   AF-A0A4R1MZ47-F1
#
_cell.length_a   1.000
_cell.length_b   1.000
_cell.length_c   1.000
_cell.angle_alpha   90.00
_cell.angle_beta   90.00
_cell.angle_gamma   90.00
#
_symmetry.space_group_name_H-M   'P 1'
#
loop_
_entity.id
_entity.type
_entity.pdbx_description
1 polymer ?
#
loop_
_entity_poly.entity_id
_entity_poly.type
_entity_poly.pdbx_seq_one_letter_code
_entity_poly.pdbx_strand_id
1 'polypeptide(L)' 'MHEETLSKKIFEGIETLCEKQGIKEMKKLEIIINNNMEISAKKIKEDINIQLPTYINKKTEIIVNSDDIGVKAIIKNIE' A
#
# COMPACT_ATOMS: atom_id res chain seq x y z
N MET A 1 -4.76 17.53 7.41
CA MET A 1 -4.87 17.80 5.96
C MET A 1 -3.73 17.20 5.12
N HIS A 2 -2.50 17.01 5.62
CA HIS A 2 -1.40 16.42 4.83
C HIS A 2 -1.37 14.88 4.81
N GLU A 3 -1.73 14.19 5.89
CA GLU A 3 -1.73 12.72 5.95
C GLU A 3 -2.71 12.05 4.96
N GLU A 4 -3.96 12.53 4.88
CA GLU A 4 -4.97 11.99 3.93
C GLU A 4 -4.51 12.12 2.47
N THR A 5 -3.74 13.16 2.16
CA THR A 5 -3.23 13.39 0.80
C THR A 5 -2.15 12.37 0.43
N LEU A 6 -1.33 11.96 1.40
CA LEU A 6 -0.27 10.99 1.17
C LEU A 6 -0.82 9.58 1.01
N SER A 7 -1.71 9.13 1.92
CA SER A 7 -2.37 7.83 1.83
C SER A 7 -3.08 7.67 0.48
N LYS A 8 -3.83 8.70 0.07
CA LYS A 8 -4.57 8.68 -1.20
C LYS A 8 -3.63 8.49 -2.38
N LYS A 9 -2.53 9.23 -2.45
CA LYS A 9 -1.53 9.07 -3.52
C LYS A 9 -0.86 7.70 -3.54
N ILE A 10 -0.62 7.11 -2.37
CA ILE A 10 -0.10 5.73 -2.26
C ILE A 10 -1.10 4.75 -2.86
N PHE A 11 -2.38 4.86 -2.49
CA PHE A 11 -3.42 3.95 -2.95
C PHE A 11 -3.70 4.11 -4.45
N GLU A 12 -3.78 5.34 -4.95
CA GLU A 12 -3.89 5.62 -6.40
C GLU A 12 -2.70 5.03 -7.18
N GLY A 13 -1.50 5.12 -6.62
CA GLY A 13 -0.30 4.52 -7.21
C GLY A 13 -0.36 2.99 -7.25
N ILE A 14 -0.81 2.36 -6.16
CA ILE A 14 -0.97 0.91 -6.08
C ILE A 14 -2.05 0.42 -7.06
N GLU A 15 -3.20 1.08 -7.10
CA GLU A 15 -4.28 0.79 -8.05
C GLU A 15 -3.79 0.87 -9.49
N THR A 16 -3.17 1.99 -9.86
CA THR A 16 -2.61 2.20 -11.21
C THR A 16 -1.61 1.10 -11.59
N LEU A 17 -0.76 0.68 -10.64
CA LEU A 17 0.20 -0.41 -10.88
C LEU A 17 -0.49 -1.76 -11.05
N CYS A 18 -1.52 -2.04 -10.26
CA CYS A 18 -2.30 -3.27 -10.38
C CYS A 18 -3.03 -3.34 -11.73
N GLU A 19 -3.68 -2.26 -12.14
CA GLU A 19 -4.35 -2.16 -13.44
C GLU A 19 -3.37 -2.35 -14.60
N LYS A 20 -2.23 -1.64 -14.57
CA LYS A 20 -1.20 -1.76 -15.62
C LYS A 20 -0.62 -3.17 -15.74
N GLN A 21 -0.54 -3.90 -14.65
CA GLN A 21 -0.02 -5.27 -14.62
C GLN A 21 -1.11 -6.34 -14.73
N GLY A 22 -2.38 -5.95 -14.86
CA GLY A 22 -3.50 -6.90 -14.92
C GLY A 22 -3.68 -7.72 -13.63
N ILE A 23 -3.22 -7.19 -12.49
CA ILE A 23 -3.33 -7.84 -11.18
C ILE A 23 -4.78 -7.73 -10.71
N LYS A 24 -5.45 -8.88 -10.62
CA LYS A 24 -6.82 -8.97 -10.11
C LYS A 24 -6.89 -9.18 -8.60
N GLU A 25 -5.83 -9.75 -8.04
CA GLU A 25 -5.72 -10.04 -6.60
C GLU A 25 -4.24 -10.02 -6.20
N MET A 26 -3.92 -9.32 -5.11
CA MET A 26 -2.56 -9.26 -4.57
C MET A 26 -2.37 -10.34 -3.50
N LYS A 27 -1.31 -11.15 -3.64
CA LYS A 27 -0.86 -12.04 -2.56
C LYS A 27 -0.07 -11.30 -1.49
N LYS A 28 0.77 -10.35 -1.89
CA LYS A 28 1.63 -9.60 -0.98
C LYS A 28 1.83 -8.15 -1.43
N LEU A 29 1.70 -7.25 -0.47
CA LEU A 29 1.96 -5.84 -0.61
C LEU A 29 2.93 -5.38 0.48
N GLU A 30 4.05 -4.83 0.06
CA GLU A 30 5.06 -4.27 0.95
C GLU A 30 5.13 -2.76 0.73
N ILE A 31 4.86 -2.00 1.77
CA ILE A 31 4.90 -0.54 1.77
C ILE A 31 6.05 -0.13 2.67
N ILE A 32 6.95 0.68 2.15
CA ILE A 32 8.04 1.29 2.90
C ILE A 32 7.67 2.77 3.05
N ILE A 33 7.61 3.25 4.28
CA ILE A 33 7.33 4.65 4.62
C ILE A 33 8.54 5.27 5.31
N ASN A 34 8.69 6.60 5.21
CA ASN A 34 9.76 7.26 5.92
C ASN A 34 9.45 7.35 7.43
N ASN A 35 10.44 7.09 8.29
CA ASN A 35 10.32 7.22 9.75
C ASN A 35 9.81 8.60 10.20
N ASN A 36 10.09 9.64 9.42
CA ASN A 36 9.66 11.00 9.70
C ASN A 36 8.22 11.29 9.25
N MET A 37 7.48 10.29 8.75
CA MET A 37 6.07 10.47 8.40
C MET A 37 5.17 10.31 9.62
N GLU A 38 4.22 11.24 9.79
CA GLU A 38 3.21 11.18 10.86
C GLU A 38 2.22 10.01 10.70
N ILE A 39 2.27 9.30 9.57
CA ILE A 39 1.35 8.19 9.29
C ILE A 39 1.83 6.89 9.94
N SER A 40 0.98 6.33 10.80
CA SER A 40 1.25 5.06 11.45
C SER A 40 1.01 3.88 10.51
N ALA A 41 1.88 2.85 10.58
CA ALA A 41 1.72 1.60 9.84
C ALA A 41 0.34 0.94 10.03
N LYS A 42 -0.22 1.05 11.23
CA LYS A 42 -1.57 0.56 11.55
C LYS A 42 -2.64 1.25 10.69
N LYS A 43 -2.56 2.57 10.56
CA LYS A 43 -3.53 3.37 9.79
C LYS A 43 -3.47 3.04 8.30
N ILE A 44 -2.27 2.87 7.74
CA ILE A 44 -2.11 2.41 6.35
C ILE A 44 -2.78 1.04 6.14
N LYS A 45 -2.58 0.09 7.06
CA LYS A 45 -3.21 -1.24 6.98
C LYS A 45 -4.74 -1.17 7.06
N GLU A 46 -5.29 -0.28 7.87
CA GLU A 46 -6.75 -0.10 7.96
C GLU A 46 -7.29 0.55 6.70
N ASP A 47 -6.71 1.68 6.29
CA ASP A 47 -7.15 2.45 5.13
C ASP A 47 -7.06 1.64 3.83
N ILE A 48 -6.02 0.83 3.66
CA ILE A 48 -5.81 0.11 2.41
C ILE A 48 -6.82 -1.01 2.17
N ASN A 49 -7.30 -1.66 3.23
CA ASN A 49 -8.37 -2.65 3.13
C ASN A 49 -9.71 -2.00 2.73
N ILE A 50 -9.90 -0.72 3.08
CA ILE A 50 -11.11 0.05 2.75
C ILE A 50 -11.01 0.61 1.33
N GLN A 51 -9.84 1.12 0.94
CA GLN A 51 -9.64 1.84 -0.32
C GLN A 51 -9.34 0.94 -1.51
N LEU A 52 -8.73 -0.23 -1.30
CA LEU A 52 -8.35 -1.17 -2.38
C LEU A 52 -9.02 -2.56 -2.24
N PRO A 53 -10.34 -2.65 -2.01
CA PRO A 53 -11.03 -3.91 -1.72
C PRO A 53 -11.03 -4.89 -2.90
N THR A 54 -10.81 -4.39 -4.13
CA THR A 54 -10.73 -5.22 -5.33
C THR A 54 -9.43 -6.02 -5.39
N TYR A 55 -8.33 -5.47 -4.87
CA TYR A 55 -7.00 -6.05 -5.00
C TYR A 55 -6.52 -6.72 -3.71
N ILE A 56 -7.05 -6.29 -2.56
CA ILE A 56 -6.65 -6.77 -1.24
C ILE A 56 -7.77 -7.57 -0.60
N ASN A 57 -7.44 -8.76 -0.11
CA ASN A 57 -8.35 -9.62 0.63
C ASN A 57 -7.71 -10.08 1.95
N LYS A 58 -8.44 -10.90 2.73
CA LYS A 58 -7.95 -11.43 4.03
C LYS A 58 -6.68 -12.29 3.93
N LYS A 59 -6.35 -12.79 2.74
CA LYS A 59 -5.14 -13.60 2.47
C LYS A 59 -3.97 -12.75 1.97
N THR A 60 -4.19 -11.47 1.64
CA THR A 60 -3.13 -10.56 1.22
C THR A 60 -2.23 -10.22 2.41
N GLU A 61 -0.95 -10.54 2.28
CA GLU A 61 0.07 -10.19 3.26
C GLU A 61 0.45 -8.71 3.10
N ILE A 62 0.09 -7.86 4.06
CA ILE A 62 0.45 -6.43 4.07
C ILE A 62 1.59 -6.18 5.05
N ILE A 63 2.75 -5.86 4.51
CA ILE A 63 3.95 -5.48 5.27
C ILE A 63 4.12 -3.97 5.16
N VAL A 64 4.27 -3.31 6.30
CA VAL A 64 4.62 -1.88 6.33
C VAL A 64 5.92 -1.75 7.09
N ASN A 65 6.98 -1.35 6.38
CA ASN A 65 8.30 -1.11 6.92
C ASN A 65 8.56 0.39 6.98
N SER A 66 9.44 0.80 7.88
CA SER A 66 9.90 2.18 7.95
C SER A 66 11.38 2.26 7.59
N ASP A 67 11.74 3.14 6.67
CA ASP A 67 13.11 3.30 6.17
C ASP A 67 13.41 4.77 5.85
N ASP A 68 14.65 5.21 5.99
CA ASP A 68 15.02 6.63 5.78
C ASP A 68 14.97 7.08 4.31
N ILE A 69 14.71 6.16 3.36
CA ILE A 69 14.85 6.39 1.92
C ILE A 69 13.56 6.91 1.22
N GLY A 70 12.44 7.12 1.93
CA GLY A 70 11.20 7.71 1.36
C GLY A 70 9.99 6.76 1.33
N VAL A 71 9.00 6.99 0.44
CA VAL A 71 7.82 6.11 0.28
C VAL A 71 7.96 5.20 -0.94
N LYS A 72 7.85 3.89 -0.75
CA LYS A 72 7.91 2.89 -1.82
C LYS A 72 6.84 1.82 -1.63
N ALA A 73 6.12 1.47 -2.68
CA ALA A 73 5.22 0.31 -2.70
C ALA A 73 5.81 -0.78 -3.59
N ILE A 74 5.93 -2.00 -3.07
CA ILE A 74 6.41 -3.19 -3.77
C ILE A 74 5.25 -4.19 -3.80
N ILE A 75 4.75 -4.45 -5.01
CA ILE A 75 3.68 -5.42 -5.24
C ILE A 75 4.32 -6.72 -5.70
N LYS A 76 4.12 -7.81 -4.95
CA LYS A 76 4.62 -9.14 -5.30
C LYS A 76 3.43 -10.05 -5.62
N ASN A 77 3.29 -10.39 -6.90
CA ASN A 77 2.36 -11.40 -7.36
C ASN A 77 3.19 -12.65 -7.73
N ILE A 78 3.52 -13.48 -6.74
CA ILE A 78 4.27 -14.72 -6.96
C ILE A 78 3.26 -15.78 -7.39
N GLU A 79 3.40 -16.34 -8.59
CA GLU A 79 2.54 -17.41 -9.14
C GLU A 79 2.42 -18.61 -8.19
#